data_AF-A0A436B064-F1
#
_entry.id   AF-A0A436B064-F1
#
_cell.length_a   1.000
_cell.length_b   1.000
_cell.length_c   1.000
_cell.angle_alpha   90.00
_cell.angle_beta   90.00
_cell.angle_gamma   90.00
#
_symmetry.space_group_name_H-M   'P 1'
#
loop_
_entity.id
_entity.type
_entity.pdbx_description
1 polymer ?
#
loop_
_entity_poly.entity_id
_entity_poly.type
_entity_poly.pdbx_seq_one_letter_code
_entity_poly.pdbx_strand_id
1 'polypeptide(L)' 'AQKYAVFSHREHISSIRRTINTIWNSWLPASGHEIADAPEFERYGPEFDAHSGNGGLEIWVPVKA' A
#
# COMPACT_ATOMS: atom_id res chain seq x y z
N ALA A 1 -16.90 -9.05 5.33
CA ALA A 1 -16.19 -8.02 4.54
C ALA A 1 -14.99 -7.55 5.35
N GLN A 2 -13.86 -7.25 4.70
CA GLN A 2 -12.62 -6.81 5.36
C GLN A 2 -12.40 -5.30 5.12
N LYS A 3 -11.92 -4.59 6.14
CA LYS A 3 -11.58 -3.15 6.07
C LYS A 3 -10.09 -2.99 5.75
N TYR A 4 -9.79 -2.05 4.86
CA TYR A 4 -8.43 -1.77 4.41
C TYR A 4 -8.15 -0.27 4.43
N ALA A 5 -6.94 0.10 4.82
CA ALA A 5 -6.34 1.38 4.48
C ALA A 5 -5.65 1.22 3.12
N VAL A 6 -5.96 2.13 2.19
CA VAL A 6 -5.49 2.05 0.80
C VAL A 6 -4.56 3.23 0.52
N PHE A 7 -3.35 2.95 0.06
CA PHE A 7 -2.33 3.94 -0.24
C PHE A 7 -1.95 3.89 -1.72
N SER A 8 -2.09 5.02 -2.42
CA SER A 8 -1.64 5.12 -3.81
C SER A 8 -0.15 5.45 -3.90
N HIS A 9 0.62 4.57 -4.54
CA HIS A 9 2.00 4.80 -4.93
C HIS A 9 2.04 5.19 -6.41
N ARG A 10 2.32 6.46 -6.71
CA ARG A 10 2.29 7.01 -8.08
C ARG A 10 3.67 7.17 -8.73
N GLU A 11 4.72 6.94 -7.95
CA GLU A 11 6.10 7.01 -8.42
C GLU A 11 6.49 5.72 -9.17
N HIS A 12 7.72 5.68 -9.69
CA HIS A 12 8.28 4.46 -10.27
C HIS A 12 8.37 3.35 -9.20
N ILE A 13 8.05 2.12 -9.58
CA ILE A 13 7.91 0.98 -8.66
C ILE A 13 9.17 0.67 -7.84
N SER A 14 10.36 0.99 -8.35
CA SER A 14 11.62 0.86 -7.59
C SER A 14 11.61 1.62 -6.27
N SER A 15 10.74 2.62 -6.12
CA SER A 15 10.59 3.42 -4.90
C SER A 15 9.53 2.89 -3.92
N ILE A 16 8.82 1.79 -4.25
CA ILE A 16 7.75 1.20 -3.42
C ILE A 16 8.20 0.92 -1.99
N ARG A 17 9.45 0.48 -1.81
CA ARG A 17 10.02 0.20 -0.48
C ARG A 17 9.98 1.40 0.45
N ARG A 18 10.10 2.62 -0.10
CA ARG A 18 9.97 3.88 0.65
C ARG A 18 8.55 4.05 1.16
N THR A 19 7.56 3.84 0.30
CA THR A 19 6.14 3.94 0.66
C THR A 19 5.76 2.91 1.72
N ILE A 20 6.16 1.65 1.53
CA ILE A 20 5.94 0.58 2.54
C ILE A 20 6.58 0.98 3.87
N ASN A 21 7.83 1.46 3.86
CA ASN A 21 8.50 1.90 5.09
C ASN A 21 7.75 3.04 5.80
N THR A 22 7.27 4.03 5.05
CA THR A 22 6.48 5.14 5.59
C THR A 22 5.14 4.66 6.17
N ILE A 23 4.46 3.72 5.51
CA ILE A 23 3.22 3.15 6.02
C ILE A 23 3.45 2.48 7.37
N TRP A 24 4.43 1.59 7.47
CA TRP A 24 4.65 0.79 8.67
C TRP A 24 5.32 1.54 9.83
N ASN A 25 6.25 2.46 9.54
CA ASN A 25 7.06 3.10 10.58
C ASN A 25 6.64 4.53 10.90
N SER A 26 5.75 5.13 10.11
CA SER A 26 5.29 6.51 10.35
C SER A 26 3.78 6.60 10.42
N TRP A 27 3.07 6.13 9.39
CA TRP A 27 1.61 6.23 9.36
C TRP A 27 0.96 5.31 10.39
N LEU A 28 1.28 4.01 10.40
CA LEU A 28 0.58 3.05 11.27
C LEU A 28 0.66 3.43 12.76
N PRO A 29 1.84 3.75 13.33
CA PRO A 29 1.94 4.18 14.73
C PRO A 29 1.16 5.46 15.06
N ALA A 30 0.99 6.36 14.08
CA ALA A 30 0.30 7.63 14.25
C ALA A 30 -1.20 7.57 13.87
N SER A 31 -1.64 6.52 13.19
CA SER A 31 -2.97 6.43 12.58
C SER A 31 -4.10 6.13 13.56
N GLY A 32 -3.78 5.56 14.73
CA GLY A 32 -4.78 5.02 15.66
C GLY A 32 -5.46 3.73 15.16
N HIS A 33 -5.03 3.17 14.02
CA HIS A 33 -5.53 1.89 13.53
C HIS A 33 -4.74 0.72 14.11
N GLU A 34 -5.45 -0.39 14.34
CA GLU A 34 -4.85 -1.69 14.58
C GLU A 34 -4.89 -2.54 13.32
N ILE A 35 -3.82 -3.29 13.06
CA ILE A 35 -3.76 -4.26 11.96
C ILE A 35 -4.68 -5.44 12.25
N ALA A 36 -5.41 -5.88 11.23
CA ALA A 36 -6.20 -7.10 11.29
C ALA A 36 -5.35 -8.31 10.86
N ASP A 37 -5.67 -9.49 11.40
CA ASP A 37 -5.09 -10.77 10.96
C ASP A 37 -5.69 -11.17 9.61
N ALA A 38 -5.17 -10.54 8.56
CA ALA A 38 -5.58 -10.69 7.18
C ALA A 38 -4.38 -10.35 6.26
N PRO A 39 -4.39 -10.76 4.98
CA PRO A 39 -3.30 -10.47 4.08
C PRO A 39 -3.27 -8.99 3.67
N GLU A 40 -2.07 -8.41 3.64
CA GLU A 40 -1.76 -7.23 2.83
C GLU A 40 -1.52 -7.63 1.38
N PHE A 41 -1.78 -6.72 0.44
CA PHE A 41 -1.49 -6.97 -0.97
C PHE A 41 -1.25 -5.67 -1.74
N GLU A 42 -0.57 -5.82 -2.87
CA GLU A 42 -0.37 -4.78 -3.86
C GLU A 42 -1.37 -4.98 -4.99
N ARG A 43 -2.06 -3.91 -5.38
CA ARG A 43 -2.98 -3.92 -6.51
C ARG A 43 -2.42 -3.07 -7.64
N TYR A 44 -2.13 -3.74 -8.74
CA TYR A 44 -1.66 -3.13 -9.98
C TYR A 44 -2.86 -2.81 -10.87
N GLY A 45 -3.07 -1.54 -11.17
CA GLY A 45 -4.15 -1.07 -12.03
C GLY A 45 -3.83 -1.23 -13.51
N PRO A 46 -4.79 -0.95 -14.41
CA PRO A 46 -4.59 -1.01 -15.86
C PRO A 46 -3.56 0.00 -16.37
N GLU A 47 -3.26 1.04 -15.60
CA GLU A 47 -2.25 2.06 -15.93
C GLU A 47 -0.82 1.57 -15.69
N PHE A 48 -0.63 0.49 -14.91
CA PHE A 48 0.70 0.00 -14.59
C PHE A 48 1.35 -0.70 -15.79
N ASP A 49 2.53 -0.24 -16.16
CA ASP A 49 3.37 -0.85 -17.18
C ASP A 49 4.54 -1.59 -16.52
N ALA A 50 4.49 -2.93 -16.57
CA ALA A 50 5.51 -3.80 -16.00
C ALA A 50 6.87 -3.70 -16.72
N HIS A 51 6.91 -3.23 -17.96
CA HIS A 51 8.17 -3.06 -18.69
C HIS A 51 8.91 -1.81 -18.24
N SER A 52 8.21 -0.69 -18.08
CA SER A 52 8.82 0.57 -17.65
C SER A 52 8.81 0.80 -16.14
N GLY A 53 8.03 0.03 -15.38
CA GLY A 53 7.88 0.19 -13.93
C GLY A 53 7.07 1.42 -13.51
N ASN A 54 6.36 2.06 -14.45
CA ASN A 54 5.56 3.26 -14.25
C ASN A 54 4.05 2.96 -14.23
N GLY A 55 3.24 3.97 -13.92
CA GLY A 55 1.77 3.85 -13.87
C GLY A 55 1.20 3.61 -12.47
N GLY A 56 2.06 3.33 -11.49
CA GLY A 56 1.72 3.27 -10.08
C GLY A 56 0.92 2.02 -9.67
N LEU A 57 0.68 1.90 -8.37
CA LEU A 57 -0.05 0.79 -7.74
C LEU A 57 -0.68 1.25 -6.44
N GLU A 58 -1.56 0.42 -5.89
CA GLU A 58 -2.11 0.61 -4.55
C GLU A 58 -1.54 -0.42 -3.58
N ILE A 59 -1.29 0.00 -2.35
CA ILE A 59 -0.93 -0.87 -1.23
C ILE A 59 -2.15 -0.95 -0.30
N TRP A 60 -2.62 -2.16 -0.06
CA TRP A 60 -3.81 -2.43 0.74
C TRP A 60 -3.40 -3.07 2.06
N VAL A 61 -3.54 -2.31 3.15
CA VAL A 61 -3.17 -2.74 4.50
C VAL A 61 -4.43 -3.06 5.31
N PRO A 62 -4.57 -4.29 5.83
CA PRO A 62 -5.78 -4.69 6.55
C PRO A 62 -5.82 -4.05 7.94
N VAL A 63 -6.95 -3.41 8.26
CA VAL A 63 -7.18 -2.78 9.57
C VAL A 63 -8.41 -3.37 10.24
N LYS A 64 -8.42 -3.38 11.58
CA LYS A 64 -9.60 -3.77 12.35
C LYS A 64 -10.76 -2.79 12.11
N ALA A 65 -11.97 -3.33 12.18
CA ALA A 65 -13.20 -2.59 11.93
C ALA A 65 -13.37 -1.42 12.90
#